data_AF-A0A6C0ALR7-F1
#
_entry.id   AF-A0A6C0ALR7-F1
#
_cell.length_a   1.000
_cell.length_b   1.000
_cell.length_c   1.000
_cell.angle_alpha   90.00
_cell.angle_beta   90.00
_cell.angle_gamma   90.00
#
_symmetry.space_group_name_H-M   'P 1'
#
loop_
_entity.id
_entity.type
_entity.pdbx_description
1 polymer ?
#
loop_
_entity_poly.entity_id
_entity_poly.type
_entity_poly.pdbx_seq_one_letter_code
_entity_poly.pdbx_strand_id
1 'polypeptide(L)'
;MSEQEENKQIVNDTREEVDEEPEPVSEEVDEEPEPVSEEVDEEPEPVSEEVDEEPEPVSEEDNDILSQYIKDTSSDEESIDENTELLNEKILDDLKTGDLLLFNDNSPGLFEWFSKMIKWGSHSNYSHIAMVLKNPTFLDKPLEGLYIWESSWEDNPDPQDGKRKLGVQITPIKEVIDAYKNGDIYVRRTNTWEFNPFTNYNLKHIHDVVYNKPYDICPLDWVEAFLKKDNNPQKTNRFFCSALVGYIYTKVGLLIPETDWSILAPNDFSLSGETVRFMPPFSLFPYEDKLQ
;
A
#
# COMPACT_ATOMS: atom_id res chain seq x y z
N MET A 1 -24.17 27.49 60.83
CA MET A 1 -23.61 28.85 60.97
C MET A 1 -22.36 28.87 60.12
N SER A 2 -22.18 29.65 59.06
CA SER A 2 -22.95 30.61 58.25
C SER A 2 -21.87 31.09 57.26
N GLU A 3 -22.02 30.84 55.96
CA GLU A 3 -22.60 31.78 54.98
C GLU A 3 -21.80 33.10 54.76
N GLN A 4 -21.67 33.44 53.47
CA GLN A 4 -21.43 34.74 52.81
C GLN A 4 -19.96 35.12 52.52
N GLU A 5 -19.49 35.21 51.26
CA GLU A 5 -19.89 35.99 50.06
C GLU A 5 -19.68 37.52 50.12
N GLU A 6 -19.23 38.04 48.97
CA GLU A 6 -19.15 39.44 48.50
C GLU A 6 -18.01 40.33 49.07
N ASN A 7 -17.37 41.24 48.32
CA ASN A 7 -17.79 41.94 47.11
C ASN A 7 -16.61 42.53 46.30
N LYS A 8 -16.90 42.81 45.02
CA LYS A 8 -16.08 43.44 43.96
C LYS A 8 -15.53 44.83 44.31
N GLN A 9 -14.39 45.20 43.71
CA GLN A 9 -14.30 46.52 43.05
C GLN A 9 -13.34 46.51 41.85
N ILE A 10 -13.87 47.01 40.73
CA ILE A 10 -13.25 47.26 39.43
C ILE A 10 -12.76 48.72 39.43
N VAL A 11 -11.54 48.98 38.98
CA VAL A 11 -11.15 50.27 38.38
C VAL A 11 -10.21 50.00 37.21
N ASN A 12 -10.64 50.43 36.03
CA ASN A 12 -9.85 50.52 34.81
C ASN A 12 -8.85 51.68 34.93
N ASP A 13 -7.61 51.48 34.48
CA ASP A 13 -6.89 52.58 33.84
C ASP A 13 -6.00 52.06 32.72
N THR A 14 -5.65 52.98 31.83
CA THR A 14 -5.66 52.83 30.39
C THR A 14 -4.26 53.14 29.88
N ARG A 15 -3.78 52.34 28.91
CA ARG A 15 -2.83 52.66 27.82
C ARG A 15 -1.56 53.45 28.18
N GLU A 16 -0.41 52.86 27.85
CA GLU A 16 0.42 53.36 26.75
C GLU A 16 1.34 52.22 26.27
N GLU A 17 1.10 51.78 25.03
CA GLU A 17 2.02 50.95 24.26
C GLU A 17 3.11 51.87 23.71
N VAL A 18 4.37 51.46 23.86
CA VAL A 18 5.49 52.08 23.15
C VAL A 18 6.04 51.00 22.22
N ASP A 19 5.67 51.15 20.94
CA ASP A 19 6.30 50.52 19.80
C ASP A 19 7.77 50.96 19.72
N GLU A 20 8.69 50.01 19.83
CA GLU A 20 10.04 50.17 19.27
C GLU A 20 10.18 49.15 18.13
N GLU A 21 9.90 49.60 16.91
CA GLU A 21 10.33 48.93 15.68
C GLU A 21 11.85 49.08 15.53
N PRO A 22 12.64 47.99 15.40
CA PRO A 22 14.03 48.09 15.02
C PRO A 22 14.19 48.30 13.49
N GLU A 23 15.07 49.23 13.14
CA GLU A 23 15.40 49.71 11.79
C GLU A 23 15.80 48.62 10.78
N PRO A 24 15.59 48.85 9.47
CA PRO A 24 15.90 47.88 8.43
C PRO A 24 17.41 47.70 8.24
N VAL A 25 17.86 46.45 8.39
CA VAL A 25 19.21 46.01 8.03
C VAL A 25 19.35 46.06 6.51
N SER A 26 20.38 46.77 6.05
CA SER A 26 20.78 46.95 4.66
C SER A 26 21.04 45.61 3.94
N GLU A 27 20.44 45.46 2.76
CA GLU A 27 20.79 44.45 1.75
C GLU A 27 22.27 44.56 1.39
N GLU A 28 23.05 43.53 1.70
CA GLU A 28 24.31 43.29 1.01
C GLU A 28 24.02 42.38 -0.19
N VAL A 29 24.21 42.97 -1.36
CA VAL A 29 24.13 42.33 -2.67
C VAL A 29 25.40 41.50 -2.82
N ASP A 30 25.31 40.19 -2.59
CA ASP A 30 26.38 39.27 -2.96
C ASP A 30 26.37 39.11 -4.49
N GLU A 31 27.48 39.56 -5.10
CA GLU A 31 27.75 39.51 -6.54
C GLU A 31 27.75 38.05 -7.04
N GLU A 32 26.94 37.78 -8.07
CA GLU A 32 27.02 36.52 -8.83
C GLU A 32 28.39 36.42 -9.51
N PRO A 33 29.14 35.32 -9.35
CA PRO A 33 30.37 35.12 -10.11
C PRO A 33 30.07 34.87 -11.60
N GLU A 34 30.75 35.62 -12.47
CA GLU A 34 30.71 35.45 -13.93
C GLU A 34 31.07 34.01 -14.38
N PRO A 35 30.53 33.54 -15.52
CA PRO A 35 30.69 32.17 -15.96
C PRO A 35 32.12 31.87 -16.41
N VAL A 36 32.71 30.81 -15.85
CA VAL A 36 33.97 30.24 -16.32
C VAL A 36 33.73 29.55 -17.67
N SER A 37 34.52 29.95 -18.66
CA SER A 37 34.53 29.48 -20.04
C SER A 37 34.93 28.01 -20.20
N GLU A 38 34.31 27.38 -21.19
CA GLU A 38 34.55 26.05 -21.77
C GLU A 38 36.02 25.64 -21.86
N GLU A 39 36.32 24.43 -21.37
CA GLU A 39 37.30 23.57 -22.02
C GLU A 39 36.57 22.33 -22.54
N VAL A 40 36.43 22.32 -23.87
CA VAL A 40 36.14 21.16 -24.71
C VAL A 40 37.43 20.33 -24.75
N ASP A 41 37.37 19.04 -24.44
CA ASP A 41 38.09 18.04 -25.23
C ASP A 41 37.64 16.60 -24.95
N GLU A 42 37.24 15.97 -26.07
CA GLU A 42 37.31 14.56 -26.46
C GLU A 42 36.38 13.50 -25.81
N GLU A 43 35.27 13.22 -26.53
CA GLU A 43 34.59 11.92 -26.55
C GLU A 43 35.48 10.85 -27.23
N PRO A 44 35.67 9.66 -26.63
CA PRO A 44 35.95 8.46 -27.40
C PRO A 44 34.66 7.69 -27.73
N GLU A 45 34.42 7.45 -29.02
CA GLU A 45 33.40 6.54 -29.55
C GLU A 45 33.59 5.07 -29.08
N PRO A 46 32.52 4.26 -29.06
CA PRO A 46 32.47 2.99 -28.34
C PRO A 46 32.91 1.80 -29.20
N VAL A 47 33.52 0.77 -28.57
CA VAL A 47 33.59 -0.58 -29.15
C VAL A 47 33.31 -1.63 -28.08
N SER A 48 32.31 -2.44 -28.43
CA SER A 48 31.74 -3.67 -27.88
C SER A 48 32.73 -4.77 -27.48
N GLU A 49 32.42 -5.49 -26.39
CA GLU A 49 32.06 -6.91 -26.44
C GLU A 49 31.49 -7.38 -25.09
N GLU A 50 30.32 -8.00 -25.17
CA GLU A 50 29.54 -8.61 -24.09
C GLU A 50 30.11 -9.97 -23.71
N VAL A 51 30.09 -10.32 -22.41
CA VAL A 51 29.86 -11.70 -21.97
C VAL A 51 29.01 -11.61 -20.69
N ASP A 52 27.72 -11.88 -20.86
CA ASP A 52 26.76 -12.13 -19.79
C ASP A 52 27.09 -13.44 -19.06
N GLU A 53 27.13 -13.41 -17.73
CA GLU A 53 26.73 -14.56 -16.94
C GLU A 53 25.30 -14.30 -16.45
N GLU A 54 24.32 -14.80 -17.21
CA GLU A 54 22.93 -14.89 -16.78
C GLU A 54 22.84 -15.69 -15.48
N PRO A 55 22.11 -15.24 -14.45
CA PRO A 55 21.65 -16.16 -13.41
C PRO A 55 20.68 -17.17 -14.06
N GLU A 56 20.96 -18.46 -13.89
CA GLU A 56 20.17 -19.55 -14.50
C GLU A 56 18.66 -19.35 -14.27
N PRO A 57 17.82 -19.51 -15.31
CA PRO A 57 16.38 -19.49 -15.13
C PRO A 57 15.98 -20.67 -14.24
N VAL A 58 15.19 -20.40 -13.21
CA VAL A 58 14.41 -21.46 -12.55
C VAL A 58 13.56 -22.11 -13.64
N SER A 59 13.85 -23.38 -13.94
CA SER A 59 13.41 -24.04 -15.16
C SER A 59 11.89 -24.18 -15.19
N GLU A 60 11.30 -24.08 -16.39
CA GLU A 60 9.90 -24.45 -16.64
C GLU A 60 9.57 -25.89 -16.21
N GLU A 61 10.60 -26.72 -16.03
CA GLU A 61 10.51 -28.09 -15.51
C GLU A 61 10.02 -28.15 -14.06
N ASP A 62 10.32 -27.18 -13.19
CA ASP A 62 9.85 -27.20 -11.79
C ASP A 62 8.33 -26.93 -11.68
N ASN A 63 7.80 -26.08 -12.56
CA ASN A 63 6.35 -25.85 -12.68
C ASN A 63 5.66 -27.03 -13.38
N ASP A 64 6.32 -27.67 -14.35
CA ASP A 64 5.77 -28.83 -15.04
C ASP A 64 5.76 -30.07 -14.14
N ILE A 65 6.77 -30.25 -13.26
CA ILE A 65 6.80 -31.29 -12.22
C ILE A 65 5.64 -31.12 -11.23
N LEU A 66 5.36 -29.89 -10.79
CA LEU A 66 4.22 -29.60 -9.91
C LEU A 66 2.89 -29.93 -10.61
N SER A 67 2.77 -29.59 -11.90
CA SER A 67 1.57 -29.89 -12.69
C SER A 67 1.39 -31.38 -13.01
N GLN A 68 2.49 -32.13 -13.15
CA GLN A 68 2.51 -33.58 -13.34
C GLN A 68 2.16 -34.33 -12.04
N TYR A 69 2.64 -33.84 -10.89
CA TYR A 69 2.29 -34.40 -9.57
C TYR A 69 0.77 -34.33 -9.28
N ILE A 70 0.11 -33.27 -9.75
CA ILE A 70 -1.34 -33.08 -9.63
C ILE A 70 -2.12 -34.03 -10.57
N LYS A 71 -1.58 -34.38 -11.74
CA LYS A 71 -2.25 -35.30 -12.68
C LYS A 71 -2.19 -36.76 -12.23
N ASP A 72 -1.16 -37.14 -11.50
CA ASP A 72 -0.94 -38.54 -11.09
C ASP A 72 -1.67 -38.92 -9.78
N THR A 73 -2.29 -37.96 -9.09
CA THR A 73 -2.97 -38.16 -7.79
C THR A 73 -4.47 -37.89 -7.88
N SER A 74 -5.16 -38.49 -8.86
CA SER A 74 -6.62 -38.47 -8.94
C SER A 74 -7.24 -39.80 -8.53
N SER A 75 -7.30 -40.04 -7.22
CA SER A 75 -8.31 -40.90 -6.59
C SER A 75 -8.19 -40.73 -5.08
N ASP A 76 -9.06 -39.90 -4.49
CA ASP A 76 -9.52 -39.87 -3.08
C ASP A 76 -9.69 -38.40 -2.63
N GLU A 77 -10.92 -38.01 -2.27
CA GLU A 77 -11.27 -36.63 -1.87
C GLU A 77 -10.46 -36.12 -0.66
N GLU A 78 -10.06 -37.01 0.26
CA GLU A 78 -9.20 -36.66 1.41
C GLU A 78 -7.78 -36.24 0.98
N SER A 79 -7.25 -36.82 -0.09
CA SER A 79 -5.89 -36.48 -0.58
C SER A 79 -5.83 -35.12 -1.29
N ILE A 80 -6.96 -34.62 -1.80
CA ILE A 80 -7.04 -33.34 -2.50
C ILE A 80 -7.02 -32.18 -1.49
N ASP A 81 -7.68 -32.36 -0.35
CA ASP A 81 -7.74 -31.35 0.72
C ASP A 81 -6.36 -31.14 1.37
N GLU A 82 -5.67 -32.24 1.71
CA GLU A 82 -4.30 -32.18 2.27
C GLU A 82 -3.30 -31.52 1.31
N ASN A 83 -3.36 -31.83 0.01
CA ASN A 83 -2.46 -31.23 -0.98
C ASN A 83 -2.75 -29.73 -1.19
N THR A 84 -4.01 -29.32 -1.09
CA THR A 84 -4.40 -27.90 -1.20
C THR A 84 -3.94 -27.13 0.03
N GLU A 85 -4.13 -27.67 1.22
CA GLU A 85 -3.66 -27.06 2.48
C GLU A 85 -2.14 -26.91 2.46
N LEU A 86 -1.40 -27.95 2.05
CA LEU A 86 0.06 -27.90 1.93
C LEU A 86 0.54 -26.87 0.91
N LEU A 87 -0.16 -26.73 -0.22
CA LEU A 87 0.16 -25.72 -1.24
C LEU A 87 -0.06 -24.32 -0.68
N ASN A 88 -1.15 -24.10 0.04
CA ASN A 88 -1.47 -22.82 0.65
C ASN A 88 -0.45 -22.44 1.72
N GLU A 89 -0.04 -23.38 2.56
CA GLU A 89 1.05 -23.19 3.52
C GLU A 89 2.35 -22.77 2.81
N LYS A 90 2.72 -23.46 1.72
CA LYS A 90 3.90 -23.09 0.92
C LYS A 90 3.79 -21.67 0.34
N ILE A 91 2.64 -21.31 -0.22
CA ILE A 91 2.41 -19.96 -0.74
C ILE A 91 2.59 -18.92 0.38
N LEU A 92 1.99 -19.16 1.56
CA LEU A 92 2.07 -18.26 2.72
C LEU A 92 3.49 -18.11 3.25
N ASP A 93 4.26 -19.20 3.30
CA ASP A 93 5.65 -19.19 3.74
C ASP A 93 6.54 -18.36 2.82
N ASP A 94 6.25 -18.40 1.51
CA ASP A 94 6.99 -17.66 0.47
C ASP A 94 6.61 -16.17 0.38
N LEU A 95 5.50 -15.75 0.99
CA LEU A 95 5.07 -14.35 0.98
C LEU A 95 6.11 -13.43 1.63
N LYS A 96 6.28 -12.24 1.05
CA LYS A 96 7.20 -11.20 1.51
C LYS A 96 6.45 -9.89 1.76
N THR A 97 7.01 -9.04 2.61
CA THR A 97 6.53 -7.66 2.77
C THR A 97 6.53 -6.98 1.41
N GLY A 98 5.38 -6.44 1.02
CA GLY A 98 5.19 -5.83 -0.29
C GLY A 98 4.42 -6.69 -1.28
N ASP A 99 4.25 -8.00 -1.09
CA ASP A 99 3.35 -8.77 -1.97
C ASP A 99 1.89 -8.34 -1.78
N LEU A 100 1.03 -8.59 -2.76
CA LEU A 100 -0.39 -8.19 -2.71
C LEU A 100 -1.29 -9.41 -2.59
N LEU A 101 -2.37 -9.25 -1.84
CA LEU A 101 -3.52 -10.13 -1.86
C LEU A 101 -4.67 -9.43 -2.57
N LEU A 102 -5.27 -10.10 -3.54
CA LEU A 102 -6.47 -9.68 -4.26
C LEU A 102 -7.61 -10.63 -3.91
N PHE A 103 -8.75 -10.08 -3.51
CA PHE A 103 -9.85 -10.88 -2.98
C PHE A 103 -11.07 -10.83 -3.89
N ASN A 104 -11.66 -11.97 -4.20
CA ASN A 104 -12.92 -12.09 -4.92
C ASN A 104 -13.99 -12.67 -3.99
N ASP A 105 -14.85 -11.83 -3.43
CA ASP A 105 -15.97 -12.30 -2.62
C ASP A 105 -17.17 -12.73 -3.49
N ASN A 106 -17.49 -14.02 -3.41
CA ASN A 106 -18.67 -14.63 -4.03
C ASN A 106 -19.83 -14.81 -3.04
N SER A 107 -19.68 -14.40 -1.78
CA SER A 107 -20.59 -14.70 -0.66
C SER A 107 -21.61 -13.59 -0.39
N PRO A 108 -22.84 -13.94 0.07
CA PRO A 108 -23.78 -12.97 0.62
C PRO A 108 -23.55 -12.83 2.15
N GLY A 109 -22.60 -11.99 2.59
CA GLY A 109 -22.43 -11.68 4.02
C GLY A 109 -21.19 -10.84 4.36
N LEU A 110 -21.27 -10.03 5.43
CA LEU A 110 -20.32 -9.03 6.00
C LEU A 110 -19.77 -7.95 5.04
N PHE A 111 -19.59 -8.26 3.76
CA PHE A 111 -19.02 -7.42 2.70
C PHE A 111 -20.08 -6.90 1.69
N GLU A 112 -21.38 -6.96 2.01
CA GLU A 112 -22.46 -6.54 1.09
C GLU A 112 -22.31 -5.11 0.55
N TRP A 113 -21.63 -4.22 1.29
CA TRP A 113 -21.39 -2.84 0.88
C TRP A 113 -20.12 -2.67 0.01
N PHE A 114 -19.07 -3.46 0.26
CA PHE A 114 -17.83 -3.52 -0.54
C PHE A 114 -18.02 -4.23 -1.87
N SER A 115 -18.76 -5.35 -1.86
CA SER A 115 -19.13 -6.12 -3.07
C SER A 115 -19.98 -5.29 -4.06
N LYS A 116 -20.84 -4.39 -3.55
CA LYS A 116 -21.58 -3.42 -4.37
C LYS A 116 -20.69 -2.33 -4.96
N MET A 117 -19.63 -1.95 -4.26
CA MET A 117 -18.66 -0.93 -4.70
C MET A 117 -17.91 -1.35 -5.96
N ILE A 118 -17.62 -2.64 -6.11
CA ILE A 118 -16.73 -3.14 -7.17
C ILE A 118 -17.47 -3.73 -8.35
N LYS A 119 -18.64 -4.36 -8.15
CA LYS A 119 -19.40 -4.98 -9.24
C LYS A 119 -19.98 -3.98 -10.26
N TRP A 120 -20.04 -2.68 -9.96
CA TRP A 120 -20.81 -1.71 -10.74
C TRP A 120 -19.99 -0.82 -11.70
N GLY A 121 -18.66 -0.74 -11.56
CA GLY A 121 -17.85 0.22 -12.33
C GLY A 121 -16.66 -0.35 -13.12
N SER A 122 -16.01 -1.42 -12.66
CA SER A 122 -14.68 -1.80 -13.16
C SER A 122 -14.63 -3.08 -14.00
N HIS A 123 -15.74 -3.81 -14.18
CA HIS A 123 -15.72 -5.18 -14.72
C HIS A 123 -14.67 -6.07 -14.01
N SER A 124 -14.32 -5.75 -12.75
CA SER A 124 -13.27 -6.44 -12.03
C SER A 124 -13.83 -7.66 -11.31
N ASN A 125 -13.03 -8.72 -11.31
CA ASN A 125 -13.26 -9.90 -10.49
C ASN A 125 -12.80 -9.70 -9.04
N TYR A 126 -12.17 -8.57 -8.67
CA TYR A 126 -11.56 -8.38 -7.34
C TYR A 126 -12.25 -7.29 -6.53
N SER A 127 -12.83 -7.72 -5.40
CA SER A 127 -13.57 -6.96 -4.39
C SER A 127 -12.73 -6.27 -3.31
N HIS A 128 -11.45 -6.61 -3.19
CA HIS A 128 -10.57 -5.98 -2.19
C HIS A 128 -9.10 -6.19 -2.59
N ILE A 129 -8.22 -5.39 -2.01
CA ILE A 129 -6.78 -5.55 -2.14
C ILE A 129 -6.08 -5.14 -0.84
N ALA A 130 -5.03 -5.86 -0.48
CA ALA A 130 -4.17 -5.51 0.65
C ALA A 130 -2.70 -5.82 0.34
N MET A 131 -1.79 -5.19 1.07
CA MET A 131 -0.35 -5.45 0.97
C MET A 131 0.12 -6.31 2.14
N VAL A 132 0.91 -7.32 1.88
CA VAL A 132 1.51 -8.20 2.90
C VAL A 132 2.55 -7.44 3.73
N LEU A 133 2.56 -7.72 5.04
CA LEU A 133 3.59 -7.35 6.00
C LEU A 133 4.09 -8.61 6.73
N LYS A 134 5.37 -8.95 6.56
CA LYS A 134 6.04 -10.04 7.28
C LYS A 134 6.90 -9.48 8.40
N ASN A 135 6.61 -9.87 9.63
CA ASN A 135 7.32 -9.43 10.84
C ASN A 135 7.53 -7.89 10.91
N PRO A 136 6.47 -7.05 10.84
CA PRO A 136 6.64 -5.61 10.79
C PRO A 136 7.24 -5.06 12.10
N THR A 137 8.41 -4.42 11.98
CA THR A 137 9.18 -3.89 13.12
C THR A 137 9.22 -2.35 13.16
N PHE A 138 8.59 -1.69 12.18
CA PHE A 138 8.45 -0.22 12.14
C PHE A 138 7.34 0.33 13.06
N LEU A 139 6.65 -0.55 13.79
CA LEU A 139 5.57 -0.19 14.70
C LEU A 139 6.11 0.08 16.11
N ASP A 140 5.36 0.83 16.93
CA ASP A 140 5.70 1.07 18.34
C ASP A 140 5.87 -0.26 19.11
N LYS A 141 5.00 -1.22 18.79
CA LYS A 141 5.12 -2.61 19.22
C LYS A 141 5.34 -3.48 17.98
N PRO A 142 6.56 -4.03 17.78
CA PRO A 142 6.82 -4.98 16.70
C PRO A 142 5.86 -6.17 16.74
N LEU A 143 5.50 -6.67 15.56
CA LEU A 143 4.68 -7.87 15.42
C LEU A 143 5.49 -8.99 14.79
N GLU A 144 5.21 -10.22 15.21
CA GLU A 144 5.78 -11.45 14.67
C GLU A 144 4.70 -12.21 13.91
N GLY A 145 5.05 -12.79 12.76
CA GLY A 145 4.15 -13.50 11.87
C GLY A 145 3.81 -12.72 10.59
N LEU A 146 2.71 -13.12 9.96
CA LEU A 146 2.26 -12.62 8.67
C LEU A 146 0.96 -11.83 8.83
N TYR A 147 0.97 -10.61 8.30
CA TYR A 147 -0.11 -9.65 8.41
C TYR A 147 -0.39 -9.05 7.04
N ILE A 148 -1.52 -8.37 6.92
CA ILE A 148 -1.80 -7.47 5.81
C ILE A 148 -1.95 -6.04 6.32
N TRP A 149 -1.57 -5.09 5.47
CA TRP A 149 -1.87 -3.69 5.61
C TRP A 149 -3.00 -3.35 4.67
N GLU A 150 -4.14 -2.96 5.23
CA GLU A 150 -5.37 -2.75 4.48
C GLU A 150 -6.11 -1.51 4.96
N SER A 151 -7.09 -1.09 4.16
CA SER A 151 -8.16 -0.21 4.61
C SER A 151 -9.46 -0.98 4.49
N SER A 152 -10.08 -1.34 5.61
CA SER A 152 -11.28 -2.18 5.65
C SER A 152 -12.07 -1.96 6.95
N TRP A 153 -13.05 -2.84 7.21
CA TRP A 153 -13.64 -3.03 8.53
C TRP A 153 -13.40 -4.47 8.95
N GLU A 154 -12.74 -4.69 10.08
CA GLU A 154 -12.53 -6.03 10.63
C GLU A 154 -13.25 -6.23 11.97
N ASP A 155 -13.68 -7.47 12.19
CA ASP A 155 -14.35 -7.89 13.42
C ASP A 155 -13.37 -8.09 14.59
N ASN A 156 -12.07 -8.08 14.36
CA ASN A 156 -11.08 -8.13 15.44
C ASN A 156 -10.36 -6.78 15.58
N PRO A 157 -9.84 -6.44 16.77
CA PRO A 157 -9.09 -5.21 16.95
C PRO A 157 -7.72 -5.28 16.27
N ASP A 158 -7.27 -4.16 15.72
CA ASP A 158 -5.93 -4.00 15.15
C ASP A 158 -4.85 -4.39 16.19
N PRO A 159 -3.96 -5.37 15.91
CA PRO A 159 -2.97 -5.86 16.85
C PRO A 159 -1.92 -4.80 17.23
N GLN A 160 -1.78 -3.73 16.46
CA GLN A 160 -0.89 -2.62 16.76
C GLN A 160 -1.35 -1.83 18.00
N ASP A 161 -2.66 -1.60 18.17
CA ASP A 161 -3.18 -0.71 19.22
C ASP A 161 -4.44 -1.21 19.97
N GLY A 162 -4.94 -2.40 19.61
CA GLY A 162 -6.08 -3.05 20.24
C GLY A 162 -7.42 -2.37 19.96
N LYS A 163 -7.52 -1.51 18.93
CA LYS A 163 -8.76 -0.79 18.58
C LYS A 163 -9.42 -1.38 17.34
N ARG A 164 -10.74 -1.37 17.32
CA ARG A 164 -11.54 -1.64 16.11
C ARG A 164 -11.62 -0.37 15.25
N LYS A 165 -11.37 -0.50 13.95
CA LYS A 165 -11.27 0.62 13.02
C LYS A 165 -12.12 0.36 11.78
N LEU A 166 -12.68 1.43 11.23
CA LEU A 166 -13.19 1.47 9.85
C LEU A 166 -12.21 2.32 9.06
N GLY A 167 -11.26 1.68 8.38
CA GLY A 167 -10.18 2.36 7.67
C GLY A 167 -8.86 1.61 7.75
N VAL A 168 -7.77 2.38 7.73
CA VAL A 168 -6.42 1.82 7.68
C VAL A 168 -6.07 1.08 8.96
N GLN A 169 -5.72 -0.19 8.82
CA GLN A 169 -5.37 -1.09 9.91
C GLN A 169 -4.39 -2.18 9.45
N ILE A 170 -3.80 -2.86 10.43
CA ILE A 170 -3.02 -4.07 10.23
C ILE A 170 -3.88 -5.25 10.70
N THR A 171 -3.91 -6.33 9.95
CA THR A 171 -4.74 -7.50 10.28
C THR A 171 -3.90 -8.78 10.13
N PRO A 172 -3.95 -9.73 11.08
CA PRO A 172 -3.31 -11.02 10.90
C PRO A 172 -3.87 -11.74 9.66
N ILE A 173 -3.01 -12.22 8.77
CA ILE A 173 -3.45 -12.77 7.46
C ILE A 173 -4.44 -13.93 7.61
N LYS A 174 -4.29 -14.73 8.68
CA LYS A 174 -5.16 -15.87 8.97
C LYS A 174 -6.61 -15.44 9.21
N GLU A 175 -6.81 -14.32 9.91
CA GLU A 175 -8.16 -13.80 10.17
C GLU A 175 -8.86 -13.42 8.86
N VAL A 176 -8.09 -12.91 7.90
CA VAL A 176 -8.57 -12.51 6.59
C VAL A 176 -8.90 -13.75 5.75
N ILE A 177 -8.02 -14.76 5.72
CA ILE A 177 -8.29 -16.02 5.01
C ILE A 177 -9.57 -16.68 5.55
N ASP A 178 -9.70 -16.77 6.88
CA ASP A 178 -10.88 -17.34 7.53
C ASP A 178 -12.17 -16.54 7.20
N ALA A 179 -12.07 -15.21 7.13
CA ALA A 179 -13.19 -14.33 6.74
C ALA A 179 -13.61 -14.53 5.27
N TYR A 180 -12.65 -14.86 4.40
CA TYR A 180 -12.86 -15.07 2.97
C TYR A 180 -13.05 -16.54 2.58
N LYS A 181 -13.29 -17.46 3.51
CA LYS A 181 -13.43 -18.93 3.27
C LYS A 181 -14.34 -19.38 2.11
N ASN A 182 -15.26 -18.52 1.66
CA ASN A 182 -16.23 -18.79 0.58
C ASN A 182 -15.95 -17.95 -0.69
N GLY A 183 -14.87 -17.16 -0.68
CA GLY A 183 -14.37 -16.39 -1.81
C GLY A 183 -13.01 -16.91 -2.27
N ASP A 184 -12.47 -16.28 -3.31
CA ASP A 184 -11.13 -16.59 -3.81
C ASP A 184 -10.12 -15.53 -3.34
N ILE A 185 -8.89 -15.96 -3.06
CA ILE A 185 -7.76 -15.08 -2.73
C ILE A 185 -6.62 -15.36 -3.70
N TYR A 186 -6.10 -14.32 -4.34
CA TYR A 186 -5.00 -14.39 -5.29
C TYR A 186 -3.80 -13.59 -4.80
N VAL A 187 -2.61 -14.12 -4.99
CA VAL A 187 -1.34 -13.48 -4.67
C VAL A 187 -0.74 -12.85 -5.92
N ARG A 188 -0.38 -11.57 -5.85
CA ARG A 188 0.50 -10.89 -6.82
C ARG A 188 1.83 -10.59 -6.14
N ARG A 189 2.89 -11.27 -6.57
CA ARG A 189 4.23 -11.04 -6.04
C ARG A 189 4.85 -9.78 -6.62
N THR A 190 5.60 -9.07 -5.80
CA THR A 190 6.37 -7.90 -6.23
C THR A 190 7.78 -8.29 -6.67
N ASN A 191 8.19 -7.74 -7.80
CA ASN A 191 9.53 -7.87 -8.31
C ASN A 191 10.44 -6.78 -7.71
N THR A 192 11.18 -7.14 -6.66
CA THR A 192 12.09 -6.27 -5.89
C THR A 192 13.46 -6.92 -5.64
N TRP A 193 13.92 -7.80 -6.53
CA TRP A 193 15.17 -8.57 -6.34
C TRP A 193 16.42 -7.70 -6.31
N GLU A 194 16.48 -6.63 -7.11
CA GLU A 194 17.65 -5.75 -7.16
C GLU A 194 17.77 -4.89 -5.90
N PHE A 195 16.64 -4.41 -5.39
CA PHE A 195 16.57 -3.57 -4.20
C PHE A 195 15.23 -3.76 -3.50
N ASN A 196 15.26 -3.93 -2.17
CA ASN A 196 14.04 -3.98 -1.36
C ASN A 196 13.67 -2.57 -0.84
N PRO A 197 12.63 -1.93 -1.41
CA PRO A 197 12.20 -0.58 -1.04
C PRO A 197 11.35 -0.55 0.24
N PHE A 198 10.87 -1.69 0.72
CA PHE A 198 10.05 -1.82 1.93
C PHE A 198 10.92 -1.86 3.20
N THR A 199 11.81 -0.88 3.34
CA THR A 199 12.63 -0.71 4.54
C THR A 199 11.79 -0.24 5.72
N ASN A 200 12.21 -0.54 6.96
CA ASN A 200 11.55 -0.02 8.15
C ASN A 200 11.47 1.51 8.15
N TYR A 201 12.48 2.19 7.61
CA TYR A 201 12.48 3.66 7.49
C TYR A 201 11.34 4.16 6.60
N ASN A 202 11.19 3.58 5.41
CA ASN A 202 10.12 3.96 4.47
C ASN A 202 8.74 3.57 5.00
N LEU A 203 8.60 2.36 5.52
CA LEU A 203 7.34 1.87 6.10
C LEU A 203 6.91 2.71 7.30
N LYS A 204 7.86 3.14 8.15
CA LYS A 204 7.57 4.06 9.27
C LYS A 204 7.04 5.40 8.78
N HIS A 205 7.69 6.01 7.79
CA HIS A 205 7.24 7.30 7.23
C HIS A 205 5.84 7.21 6.63
N ILE A 206 5.55 6.12 5.93
CA ILE A 206 4.22 5.86 5.37
C ILE A 206 3.21 5.65 6.50
N HIS A 207 3.57 4.86 7.51
CA HIS A 207 2.75 4.57 8.67
C HIS A 207 2.33 5.84 9.40
N ASP A 208 3.27 6.76 9.65
CA ASP A 208 2.99 8.03 10.32
C ASP A 208 1.95 8.88 9.56
N VAL A 209 1.85 8.70 8.23
CA VAL A 209 0.81 9.36 7.42
C VAL A 209 -0.51 8.61 7.46
N VAL A 210 -0.51 7.28 7.31
CA VAL A 210 -1.76 6.51 7.11
C VAL A 210 -2.37 5.96 8.40
N TYR A 211 -1.65 6.03 9.51
CA TYR A 211 -2.11 5.51 10.80
C TYR A 211 -3.45 6.15 11.20
N ASN A 212 -4.42 5.29 11.52
CA ASN A 212 -5.77 5.67 11.97
C ASN A 212 -6.53 6.55 10.97
N LYS A 213 -6.18 6.50 9.68
CA LYS A 213 -6.96 7.16 8.64
C LYS A 213 -8.27 6.42 8.41
N PRO A 214 -9.40 7.15 8.33
CA PRO A 214 -10.70 6.54 8.16
C PRO A 214 -10.83 5.92 6.76
N TYR A 215 -11.73 4.95 6.65
CA TYR A 215 -12.14 4.41 5.37
C TYR A 215 -12.80 5.50 4.54
N ASP A 216 -12.51 5.50 3.24
CA ASP A 216 -13.22 6.38 2.33
C ASP A 216 -14.57 5.77 1.96
N ILE A 217 -15.66 6.28 2.55
CA ILE A 217 -17.01 5.72 2.37
C ILE A 217 -17.68 6.20 1.06
N CYS A 218 -17.13 7.24 0.42
CA CYS A 218 -17.65 7.82 -0.84
C CYS A 218 -16.71 7.70 -2.07
N PRO A 219 -15.98 6.60 -2.34
CA PRO A 219 -15.17 6.50 -3.56
C PRO A 219 -16.06 6.44 -4.81
N LEU A 220 -17.25 5.84 -4.70
CA LEU A 220 -18.20 5.66 -5.80
C LEU A 220 -18.73 6.97 -6.37
N ASP A 221 -19.15 7.89 -5.51
CA ASP A 221 -19.62 9.21 -5.92
C ASP A 221 -18.52 9.97 -6.67
N TRP A 222 -17.25 9.64 -6.43
CA TRP A 222 -16.12 10.23 -7.15
C TRP A 222 -15.72 9.47 -8.39
N VAL A 223 -15.82 8.15 -8.45
CA VAL A 223 -15.61 7.38 -9.69
C VAL A 223 -16.63 7.82 -10.76
N GLU A 224 -17.87 8.06 -10.36
CA GLU A 224 -18.89 8.66 -11.24
C GLU A 224 -18.60 10.12 -11.58
N ALA A 225 -18.03 10.89 -10.63
CA ALA A 225 -17.46 12.21 -10.92
C ALA A 225 -16.17 12.15 -11.77
N PHE A 226 -15.49 11.00 -11.85
CA PHE A 226 -14.18 10.81 -12.47
C PHE A 226 -14.23 10.67 -13.98
N LEU A 227 -15.39 10.29 -14.51
CA LEU A 227 -15.75 10.57 -15.90
C LEU A 227 -15.66 12.09 -16.22
N LYS A 228 -15.48 12.94 -15.20
CA LYS A 228 -15.12 14.36 -15.27
C LYS A 228 -13.93 14.74 -14.35
N LYS A 229 -12.78 14.05 -14.42
CA LYS A 229 -11.43 14.47 -13.92
C LYS A 229 -11.31 14.75 -12.40
N ASP A 230 -10.44 14.04 -11.64
CA ASP A 230 -10.16 14.46 -10.25
C ASP A 230 -9.65 15.89 -10.25
N ASN A 231 -10.24 16.71 -9.40
CA ASN A 231 -9.72 18.06 -9.16
C ASN A 231 -8.70 18.06 -8.00
N ASN A 232 -8.58 16.97 -7.23
CA ASN A 232 -7.66 16.82 -6.10
C ASN A 232 -7.10 15.38 -6.04
N PRO A 233 -6.13 15.02 -6.90
CA PRO A 233 -5.49 13.71 -6.88
C PRO A 233 -4.68 13.49 -5.59
N GLN A 234 -4.21 12.25 -5.38
CA GLN A 234 -3.26 11.90 -4.32
C GLN A 234 -3.73 12.21 -2.87
N LYS A 235 -4.97 11.84 -2.54
CA LYS A 235 -5.58 12.09 -1.22
C LYS A 235 -4.92 11.26 -0.10
N THR A 236 -4.74 11.87 1.08
CA THR A 236 -4.15 11.19 2.27
C THR A 236 -4.97 11.32 3.55
N ASN A 237 -6.11 12.02 3.49
CA ASN A 237 -6.99 12.20 4.64
C ASN A 237 -7.89 10.98 4.92
N ARG A 238 -7.99 10.06 3.97
CA ARG A 238 -8.77 8.82 3.99
C ARG A 238 -8.28 7.91 2.87
N PHE A 239 -8.49 6.61 3.02
CA PHE A 239 -8.11 5.62 2.03
C PHE A 239 -9.21 4.56 1.90
N PHE A 240 -9.53 4.17 0.67
CA PHE A 240 -10.08 2.85 0.41
C PHE A 240 -8.93 1.89 0.05
N CYS A 241 -9.24 0.60 -0.13
CA CYS A 241 -8.26 -0.47 -0.19
C CYS A 241 -7.13 -0.25 -1.22
N SER A 242 -7.46 -0.13 -2.51
CA SER A 242 -6.48 0.09 -3.58
C SER A 242 -5.81 1.46 -3.53
N ALA A 243 -6.48 2.48 -2.99
CA ALA A 243 -5.83 3.77 -2.75
C ALA A 243 -4.73 3.70 -1.69
N LEU A 244 -4.91 2.89 -0.65
CA LEU A 244 -3.85 2.65 0.33
C LEU A 244 -2.65 1.97 -0.32
N VAL A 245 -2.88 0.89 -1.08
CA VAL A 245 -1.81 0.15 -1.78
C VAL A 245 -1.06 1.06 -2.76
N GLY A 246 -1.81 1.80 -3.60
CA GLY A 246 -1.24 2.76 -4.54
C GLY A 246 -0.41 3.84 -3.85
N TYR A 247 -0.89 4.37 -2.72
CA TYR A 247 -0.12 5.32 -1.92
C TYR A 247 1.18 4.72 -1.41
N ILE A 248 1.12 3.54 -0.76
CA ILE A 248 2.30 2.86 -0.22
C ILE A 248 3.33 2.65 -1.33
N TYR A 249 2.91 2.05 -2.45
CA TYR A 249 3.78 1.73 -3.57
C TYR A 249 4.39 2.98 -4.22
N THR A 250 3.64 4.06 -4.32
CA THR A 250 4.18 5.32 -4.84
C THR A 250 5.21 5.91 -3.86
N LYS A 251 4.95 5.85 -2.55
CA LYS A 251 5.83 6.44 -1.54
C LYS A 251 7.08 5.62 -1.23
N VAL A 252 7.05 4.30 -1.44
CA VAL A 252 8.26 3.47 -1.42
C VAL A 252 9.05 3.53 -2.73
N GLY A 253 8.52 4.17 -3.78
CA GLY A 253 9.21 4.38 -5.06
C GLY A 253 9.02 3.26 -6.09
N LEU A 254 8.04 2.37 -5.91
CA LEU A 254 7.69 1.31 -6.88
C LEU A 254 6.91 1.87 -8.05
N LEU A 255 5.92 2.72 -7.77
CA LEU A 255 5.11 3.36 -8.79
C LEU A 255 5.66 4.74 -9.10
N ILE A 256 5.40 5.22 -10.31
CA ILE A 256 5.78 6.56 -10.71
C ILE A 256 5.17 7.62 -9.75
N PRO A 257 5.88 8.73 -9.48
CA PRO A 257 5.41 9.75 -8.52
C PRO A 257 4.06 10.40 -8.87
N GLU A 258 3.69 10.41 -10.15
CA GLU A 258 2.44 11.00 -10.66
C GLU A 258 1.22 10.08 -10.50
N THR A 259 1.39 8.88 -9.95
CA THR A 259 0.29 7.93 -9.73
C THR A 259 -0.80 8.57 -8.88
N ASP A 260 -2.03 8.63 -9.40
CA ASP A 260 -3.20 9.04 -8.62
C ASP A 260 -3.82 7.81 -7.98
N TRP A 261 -3.36 7.48 -6.77
CA TRP A 261 -3.91 6.35 -6.02
C TRP A 261 -5.38 6.55 -5.62
N SER A 262 -5.91 7.79 -5.66
CA SER A 262 -7.30 8.08 -5.30
C SER A 262 -8.33 7.41 -6.21
N ILE A 263 -7.91 6.84 -7.34
CA ILE A 263 -8.78 6.21 -8.34
C ILE A 263 -8.41 4.79 -8.72
N LEU A 264 -7.31 4.26 -8.19
CA LEU A 264 -6.95 2.89 -8.47
C LEU A 264 -8.02 1.97 -7.93
N ALA A 265 -8.39 0.96 -8.69
CA ALA A 265 -9.21 -0.16 -8.28
C ALA A 265 -8.30 -1.38 -7.99
N PRO A 266 -8.79 -2.39 -7.24
CA PRO A 266 -8.04 -3.65 -7.07
C PRO A 266 -7.59 -4.27 -8.39
N ASN A 267 -8.44 -4.16 -9.43
CA ASN A 267 -8.13 -4.67 -10.78
C ASN A 267 -6.86 -4.09 -11.38
N ASP A 268 -6.52 -2.85 -11.05
CA ASP A 268 -5.35 -2.16 -11.64
C ASP A 268 -4.02 -2.81 -11.22
N PHE A 269 -4.06 -3.73 -10.26
CA PHE A 269 -2.92 -4.52 -9.78
C PHE A 269 -3.02 -6.02 -10.16
N SER A 270 -4.10 -6.45 -10.80
CA SER A 270 -4.29 -7.86 -11.17
C SER A 270 -3.61 -8.22 -12.49
N LEU A 271 -3.32 -9.49 -12.71
CA LEU A 271 -2.73 -10.01 -13.94
C LEU A 271 -3.54 -9.66 -15.18
N SER A 272 -4.87 -9.70 -15.06
CA SER A 272 -5.80 -9.45 -16.18
C SER A 272 -6.15 -7.98 -16.38
N GLY A 273 -5.79 -7.13 -15.41
CA GLY A 273 -6.27 -5.75 -15.33
C GLY A 273 -5.20 -4.71 -15.05
N GLU A 274 -3.92 -5.10 -15.00
CA GLU A 274 -2.83 -4.21 -14.58
C GLU A 274 -2.79 -2.92 -15.41
N THR A 275 -2.95 -1.78 -14.74
CA THR A 275 -2.82 -0.44 -15.35
C THR A 275 -1.84 0.46 -14.60
N VAL A 276 -1.38 0.04 -13.41
CA VAL A 276 -0.40 0.78 -12.63
C VAL A 276 0.94 0.85 -13.37
N ARG A 277 1.66 1.97 -13.21
CA ARG A 277 2.94 2.20 -13.88
C ARG A 277 4.08 2.14 -12.86
N PHE A 278 4.91 1.11 -12.99
CA PHE A 278 6.09 0.94 -12.15
C PHE A 278 7.28 1.78 -12.63
N MET A 279 8.11 2.20 -11.69
CA MET A 279 9.46 2.69 -11.94
C MET A 279 10.35 1.49 -12.26
N PRO A 280 11.11 1.48 -13.38
CA PRO A 280 12.10 0.45 -13.62
C PRO A 280 13.12 0.39 -12.47
N PRO A 281 13.58 -0.80 -12.05
CA PRO A 281 13.31 -2.14 -12.62
C PRO A 281 12.10 -2.86 -11.99
N PHE A 282 11.31 -2.18 -11.15
CA PHE A 282 10.24 -2.82 -10.39
C PHE A 282 9.06 -3.23 -11.28
N SER A 283 8.37 -4.30 -10.88
CA SER A 283 7.14 -4.76 -11.53
C SER A 283 6.33 -5.65 -10.57
N LEU A 284 5.15 -6.10 -11.01
CA LEU A 284 4.58 -7.35 -10.50
C LEU A 284 5.09 -8.52 -11.34
N PHE A 285 5.10 -9.73 -10.76
CA PHE A 285 5.39 -10.93 -11.54
C PHE A 285 4.28 -11.22 -12.57
N PRO A 286 4.59 -11.86 -13.70
CA PRO A 286 3.64 -12.11 -14.79
C PRO A 286 2.71 -13.30 -14.52
N TYR A 287 2.40 -13.58 -13.24
CA TYR A 287 1.51 -14.66 -12.81
C TYR A 287 0.73 -14.27 -11.56
N GLU A 288 -0.28 -15.07 -11.22
CA GLU A 288 -1.06 -15.00 -9.98
C GLU A 288 -1.13 -16.40 -9.38
N ASP A 289 -0.84 -16.52 -8.08
CA ASP A 289 -1.02 -17.77 -7.35
C ASP A 289 -2.39 -17.72 -6.64
N LYS A 290 -3.23 -18.74 -6.86
CA LYS A 290 -4.48 -18.87 -6.12
C LYS A 290 -4.18 -19.47 -4.75
N LEU A 291 -4.41 -18.69 -3.70
CA LEU A 291 -4.24 -19.10 -2.30
C LEU A 291 -5.50 -19.76 -1.74
N GLN A 292 -6.69 -19.38 -2.22
CA GLN A 292 -7.96 -19.98 -1.83
C GLN A 292 -8.98 -19.80 -2.95
#